data_AF-W1PCN1-F1
#
_entry.id   AF-W1PCN1-F1
#
_cell.length_a   1.000
_cell.length_b   1.000
_cell.length_c   1.000
_cell.angle_alpha   90.00
_cell.angle_beta   90.00
_cell.angle_gamma   90.00
#
_symmetry.space_group_name_H-M   'P 1'
#
loop_
_entity.id
_entity.type
_entity.pdbx_description
1 polymer ?
#
loop_
_entity_poly.entity_id
_entity_poly.type
_entity_poly.pdbx_seq_one_letter_code
_entity_poly.pdbx_strand_id
1 'polypeptide(L)'
;MDLLYRCIKEALRLHPPAILILRSSHSDFTVTTREGKEYEVPKGQIVATSPALANRLGHIYKDPDRLDLDRFGPGREEDKTTGEFSYI
;
A
#
# COMPACT_ATOMS: atom_id res chain seq x y z
N MET A 1 9.12 22.53 -1.67
CA MET A 1 8.37 22.43 -0.39
C MET A 1 8.31 20.96 0.02
N ASP A 2 9.44 20.27 -0.04
CA ASP A 2 9.43 18.81 -0.20
C ASP A 2 9.25 18.13 1.15
N LEU A 3 9.78 18.73 2.21
CA LEU A 3 9.57 18.28 3.58
C LEU A 3 8.07 18.28 3.95
N LEU A 4 7.35 19.37 3.66
CA LEU A 4 5.91 19.45 3.94
C LEU A 4 5.15 18.33 3.21
N TYR A 5 5.47 18.11 1.93
CA TYR A 5 4.85 17.03 1.15
C TYR A 5 5.10 15.66 1.78
N ARG A 6 6.34 15.36 2.19
CA ARG A 6 6.70 14.11 2.87
C ARG A 6 5.99 13.96 4.22
N CYS A 7 5.87 15.04 5.00
CA CYS A 7 5.13 15.04 6.26
C CYS A 7 3.65 14.66 6.05
N ILE A 8 2.99 15.28 5.07
CA ILE A 8 1.59 14.99 4.75
C ILE A 8 1.44 13.54 4.31
N LYS A 9 2.31 13.07 3.41
CA LYS A 9 2.27 11.70 2.90
C LYS A 9 2.48 10.67 4.01
N GLU A 10 3.42 10.91 4.93
CA GLU A 10 3.70 9.97 6.03
C GLU A 10 2.58 9.95 7.07
N ALA A 11 1.96 11.10 7.35
CA ALA A 11 0.78 11.17 8.19
C ALA A 11 -0.39 10.35 7.60
N LEU A 12 -0.63 10.47 6.28
CA LEU A 12 -1.66 9.70 5.59
C LEU A 12 -1.33 8.20 5.50
N ARG A 13 -0.05 7.82 5.40
CA ARG A 13 0.38 6.43 5.47
C ARG A 13 -0.03 5.79 6.80
N LEU A 14 0.28 6.46 7.92
CA LEU A 14 -0.02 5.97 9.26
C LEU A 14 -1.51 6.03 9.60
N HIS A 15 -2.19 7.08 9.14
CA HIS A 15 -3.59 7.35 9.47
C HIS A 15 -4.40 7.61 8.19
N PRO A 16 -4.59 6.57 7.36
CA PRO A 16 -5.32 6.72 6.11
C PRO A 16 -6.79 7.07 6.41
N PRO A 17 -7.37 8.12 5.78
CA PRO A 17 -8.77 8.48 5.96
C PRO A 17 -9.74 7.36 5.54
N ALA A 18 -9.36 6.57 4.53
CA ALA A 18 -10.09 5.39 4.07
C ALA A 18 -9.32 4.12 4.44
N ILE A 19 -9.81 3.36 5.41
CA ILE A 19 -9.12 2.15 5.93
C ILE A 19 -9.36 0.90 5.08
N LEU A 20 -10.43 0.90 4.27
CA LEU A 20 -10.83 -0.23 3.43
C LEU A 20 -11.50 0.28 2.16
N ILE A 21 -11.03 -0.19 1.01
CA ILE A 21 -11.52 0.17 -0.31
C ILE A 21 -12.06 -1.10 -0.96
N LEU A 22 -13.35 -1.08 -1.32
CA LEU A 22 -14.03 -2.22 -1.93
C LEU A 22 -14.14 -2.03 -3.45
N ARG A 23 -13.98 -3.12 -4.20
CA ARG A 23 -14.20 -3.19 -5.65
C ARG A 23 -14.96 -4.46 -6.00
N SER A 24 -15.73 -4.42 -7.08
CA SER A 24 -16.32 -5.61 -7.67
C SER A 24 -15.44 -6.07 -8.83
N SER A 25 -15.17 -7.37 -8.88
CA SER A 25 -14.46 -7.96 -10.01
C SER A 25 -15.34 -7.98 -11.26
N HIS A 26 -14.83 -7.53 -12.40
CA HIS A 26 -15.56 -7.51 -13.67
C HIS A 26 -15.24 -8.70 -14.60
N SER A 27 -14.19 -9.46 -14.28
CA SER A 27 -13.72 -10.61 -15.04
C SER A 27 -13.02 -11.60 -14.11
N ASP A 28 -12.90 -12.85 -14.49
CA ASP A 28 -12.09 -13.81 -13.74
C ASP A 28 -10.61 -13.44 -13.89
N PHE A 29 -9.85 -13.47 -12.79
CA PHE A 29 -8.41 -13.27 -12.81
C PHE A 29 -7.72 -14.00 -11.66
N THR A 30 -6.41 -14.22 -11.79
CA THR A 30 -5.59 -14.85 -10.76
C THR A 30 -4.63 -13.83 -10.16
N VAL A 31 -4.44 -13.89 -8.84
CA VAL A 31 -3.42 -13.13 -8.12
C VAL A 31 -2.43 -14.06 -7.46
N THR A 32 -1.14 -13.72 -7.56
CA THR A 32 -0.06 -14.46 -6.91
C THR A 32 0.45 -13.62 -5.74
N THR A 33 0.45 -14.21 -4.56
CA THR A 33 1.05 -13.60 -3.36
C THR A 33 2.57 -13.61 -3.43
N ARG A 34 3.20 -12.84 -2.54
CA ARG A 34 4.67 -12.80 -2.44
C ARG A 34 5.26 -14.16 -2.10
N GLU A 35 4.53 -15.00 -1.37
CA GLU A 35 4.92 -16.37 -1.01
C GLU A 35 4.71 -17.36 -2.18
N GLY A 36 4.30 -16.89 -3.35
CA GLY A 36 4.06 -17.71 -4.54
C GLY A 36 2.72 -18.44 -4.56
N LYS A 37 1.85 -18.20 -3.56
CA LYS A 37 0.52 -18.80 -3.53
C LYS A 37 -0.43 -18.05 -4.45
N GLU A 38 -1.09 -18.79 -5.34
CA GLU A 38 -2.09 -18.26 -6.27
C GLU A 38 -3.50 -18.32 -5.68
N TYR A 39 -4.31 -17.33 -6.05
CA TYR A 39 -5.72 -17.22 -5.73
C TYR A 39 -6.50 -16.82 -6.97
N GLU A 40 -7.55 -17.56 -7.29
CA GLU A 40 -8.51 -17.17 -8.31
C GLU A 40 -9.55 -16.21 -7.71
N VAL A 41 -9.84 -15.15 -8.46
CA VAL A 41 -10.86 -14.14 -8.14
C VAL A 41 -11.92 -14.19 -9.24
N PRO A 42 -13.08 -14.82 -8.98
CA PRO A 42 -14.16 -14.87 -9.95
C PRO A 42 -14.79 -13.49 -10.20
N LYS A 43 -15.36 -13.34 -11.40
CA LYS A 43 -16.21 -12.21 -11.77
C LYS A 43 -17.36 -12.07 -10.76
N GLY A 44 -17.61 -10.83 -10.34
CA GLY A 44 -18.65 -10.46 -9.39
C GLY A 44 -18.23 -10.59 -7.93
N GLN A 45 -17.06 -11.15 -7.62
CA GLN A 45 -16.55 -11.18 -6.25
C GLN A 45 -16.18 -9.78 -5.78
N ILE A 46 -16.50 -9.45 -4.52
CA ILE A 46 -16.03 -8.23 -3.88
C ILE A 46 -14.60 -8.45 -3.39
N VAL A 47 -13.68 -7.63 -3.87
CA VAL A 47 -12.30 -7.56 -3.39
C VAL A 47 -12.10 -6.33 -2.52
N ALA A 48 -11.27 -6.47 -1.49
CA ALA A 48 -11.01 -5.42 -0.53
C ALA A 48 -9.51 -5.12 -0.46
N THR A 49 -9.15 -3.84 -0.58
CA THR A 49 -7.80 -3.34 -0.37
C THR A 49 -7.81 -2.50 0.90
N SER A 50 -6.93 -2.80 1.85
CA SER A 50 -6.84 -2.04 3.10
C SER A 50 -5.54 -1.23 3.15
N PRO A 51 -5.58 0.09 2.93
CA PRO A 51 -4.45 0.97 3.19
C PRO A 51 -3.94 0.82 4.63
N ALA A 52 -4.83 0.65 5.61
CA ALA A 52 -4.44 0.47 7.01
C ALA A 52 -3.50 -0.74 7.25
N LEU A 53 -3.63 -1.79 6.43
CA LEU A 53 -2.75 -2.96 6.45
C LEU A 53 -1.55 -2.77 5.50
N ALA A 54 -1.82 -2.42 4.24
CA ALA A 54 -0.79 -2.30 3.19
C ALA A 54 0.31 -1.29 3.56
N ASN A 55 -0.10 -0.17 4.14
CA ASN A 55 0.80 0.89 4.59
C ASN A 55 1.65 0.48 5.80
N ARG A 56 1.43 -0.71 6.38
CA ARG A 56 2.22 -1.28 7.50
C ARG A 56 3.03 -2.51 7.13
N LEU A 57 3.06 -2.87 5.86
CA LEU A 57 3.85 -4.02 5.40
C LEU A 57 5.34 -3.74 5.60
N GLY A 58 5.95 -4.44 6.56
CA GLY A 58 7.35 -4.21 6.95
C GLY A 58 8.40 -4.49 5.87
N HIS A 59 8.01 -5.16 4.78
CA HIS A 59 8.89 -5.40 3.63
C HIS A 59 8.85 -4.28 2.59
N ILE A 60 7.90 -3.35 2.72
CA ILE A 60 7.83 -2.11 1.94
C ILE A 60 8.32 -0.96 2.81
N TYR A 61 7.80 -0.86 4.03
CA TYR A 61 8.07 0.22 4.97
C TYR A 61 8.90 -0.24 6.16
N LYS A 62 10.14 0.24 6.26
CA LYS A 62 11.00 -0.06 7.41
C LYS A 62 10.45 0.57 8.70
N ASP A 63 10.40 -0.16 9.80
CA ASP A 63 9.83 0.31 11.07
C ASP A 63 8.44 0.96 10.86
N PRO A 64 7.45 0.20 10.34
CA PRO A 64 6.24 0.75 9.73
C PRO A 64 5.35 1.55 10.69
N ASP A 65 5.45 1.32 11.99
CA ASP A 65 4.64 2.03 12.99
C ASP A 65 5.27 3.35 13.45
N ARG A 66 6.50 3.63 13.02
CA ARG A 66 7.21 4.87 13.35
C ARG A 66 6.93 5.95 12.29
N LEU A 67 6.65 7.16 12.77
CA LEU A 67 6.64 8.37 11.95
C LEU A 67 8.07 8.69 11.48
N ASP A 68 8.28 8.67 10.18
CA ASP A 68 9.59 8.89 9.56
C ASP A 68 9.48 9.83 8.35
N LEU A 69 9.98 11.07 8.51
CA LEU A 69 9.82 12.14 7.52
C LEU A 69 10.74 11.97 6.30
N ASP A 70 11.77 11.12 6.42
CA ASP A 70 12.73 10.85 5.35
C ASP A 70 12.35 9.61 4.52
N ARG A 71 11.28 8.90 4.90
CA ARG A 71 10.81 7.67 4.25
C ARG A 71 10.62 7.81 2.73
N PHE A 72 10.07 8.93 2.30
CA PHE A 72 9.82 9.24 0.88
C PHE A 72 10.87 10.20 0.31
N GLY A 73 12.01 10.36 0.99
CA GLY A 73 13.12 11.17 0.53
C GLY A 73 14.03 10.42 -0.46
N PRO A 74 14.90 11.17 -1.18
CA PRO A 74 15.91 10.60 -2.07
C PRO A 74 16.74 9.53 -1.38
N GLY A 75 16.95 8.41 -2.06
CA GLY A 75 17.73 7.27 -1.54
C GLY A 75 16.94 6.27 -0.71
N ARG A 76 15.71 6.60 -0.28
CA ARG A 76 14.79 5.64 0.37
C ARG A 76 13.60 5.32 -0.52
N GLU A 77 12.82 6.36 -0.88
CA GLU A 77 11.69 6.26 -1.83
C GLU A 77 10.84 4.99 -1.62
N GLU A 78 10.53 4.66 -0.36
CA GLU A 78 9.99 3.34 0.02
C GLU A 78 8.64 3.06 -0.66
N ASP A 79 7.89 4.12 -0.98
CA ASP A 79 6.65 4.09 -1.75
C ASP A 79 6.80 3.68 -3.21
N LYS A 80 8.02 3.44 -3.70
CA LYS A 80 8.29 3.02 -5.09
C LYS A 80 8.91 1.63 -5.17
N THR A 81 9.21 1.01 -4.03
CA THR A 81 9.99 -0.24 -3.96
C THR A 81 9.31 -1.45 -4.58
N THR A 82 7.97 -1.48 -4.60
CA THR A 82 7.18 -2.62 -5.09
C THR A 82 6.32 -2.30 -6.32
N GLY A 83 6.60 -1.18 -7.01
CA GLY A 83 5.88 -0.74 -8.21
C GLY A 83 4.85 0.37 -7.97
N GLU A 84 4.06 0.69 -9.01
CA GLU A 84 3.20 1.88 -9.08
C GLU A 84 2.06 1.93 -8.03
N PHE A 85 1.74 0.81 -7.39
CA PHE A 85 0.66 0.70 -6.40
C PHE A 85 1.14 0.40 -4.97
N SER A 86 2.43 0.65 -4.69
CA SER A 86 3.01 0.40 -3.36
C SER A 86 2.47 1.35 -2.28
N TYR A 87 1.90 2.49 -2.68
CA TYR A 87 1.23 3.45 -1.81
C TYR A 87 -0.21 3.63 -2.27
N ILE A 88 -1.16 3.38 -1.36
CA ILE A 88 -2.62 3.35 -1.61
C ILE A 88 -3.38 4.05 -0.50
#